data_AF-A0A941S362-F1
#
_entry.id   AF-A0A941S362-F1
#
_cell.length_a   1.000
_cell.length_b   1.000
_cell.length_c   1.000
_cell.angle_alpha   90.00
_cell.angle_beta   90.00
_cell.angle_gamma   90.00
#
_symmetry.space_group_name_H-M   'P 1'
#
loop_
_entity.id
_entity.type
_entity.pdbx_description
1 polymer ?
#
loop_
_entity_poly.entity_id
_entity_poly.type
_entity_poly.pdbx_seq_one_letter_code
_entity_poly.pdbx_strand_id
1 'polypeptide(L)' 'EGMFAFDILNFHPLRNDRTTAIAANDLPKFLRACGHEPLIAKIPERQA' A
#
# COMPACT_ATOMS: atom_id res chain seq x y z
N GLU A 1 -11.41 7.85 4.86
CA GLU A 1 -11.28 6.38 4.89
C GLU A 1 -9.82 5.98 4.77
N GLY A 2 -9.43 4.79 5.23
CA GLY A 2 -8.03 4.33 5.23
C GLY A 2 -7.67 3.51 3.98
N MET A 3 -6.38 3.34 3.69
CA MET A 3 -5.89 2.64 2.49
C MET A 3 -6.48 1.23 2.31
N PHE A 4 -6.61 0.44 3.38
CA PHE A 4 -7.13 -0.93 3.30
C PHE A 4 -8.66 -1.04 3.19
N ALA A 5 -9.38 0.08 3.05
CA ALA A 5 -10.82 0.07 2.76
C ALA A 5 -11.13 -0.20 1.27
N PHE A 6 -10.12 -0.16 0.40
CA PHE A 6 -10.25 -0.39 -1.04
C PHE A 6 -9.84 -1.81 -1.42
N ASP A 7 -10.47 -2.38 -2.45
CA ASP A 7 -10.10 -3.72 -2.96
C ASP A 7 -8.79 -3.71 -3.74
N ILE A 8 -8.50 -2.62 -4.46
CA ILE A 8 -7.34 -2.44 -5.32
C ILE A 8 -6.50 -1.26 -4.83
N LEU A 9 -5.19 -1.47 -4.74
CA LEU A 9 -4.19 -0.44 -4.45
C LEU A 9 -3.30 -0.22 -5.68
N ASN A 10 -2.84 1.02 -5.85
CA ASN A 10 -2.06 1.44 -7.00
C ASN A 10 -0.71 2.01 -6.56
N PHE A 11 0.38 1.50 -7.15
CA PHE A 11 1.74 1.95 -6.88
C PHE A 11 2.55 2.06 -8.16
N HIS A 12 3.59 2.91 -8.16
CA HIS A 12 4.54 2.98 -9.26
C HIS A 12 5.53 1.80 -9.19
N PRO A 13 5.74 1.03 -10.28
CA PRO A 13 6.66 -0.11 -10.31
C PRO A 13 8.11 0.35 -10.47
N LEU A 14 8.63 1.06 -9.47
CA LEU A 14 9.98 1.65 -9.43
C LEU A 14 10.27 2.71 -10.51
N ARG A 15 9.25 3.06 -11.32
CA ARG A 15 9.26 4.13 -12.30
C ARG A 15 7.92 4.84 -12.30
N ASN A 16 7.92 6.17 -12.39
CA ASN A 16 6.72 7.00 -12.31
C ASN A 16 5.94 7.13 -13.63
N ASP A 17 6.44 6.53 -14.72
CA ASP A 17 5.79 6.50 -16.04
C ASP A 17 4.75 5.38 -16.18
N ARG A 18 4.52 4.60 -15.12
CA ARG A 18 3.61 3.45 -15.06
C ARG A 18 2.94 3.33 -13.70
N THR A 19 1.83 2.60 -13.66
CA THR A 19 1.08 2.26 -12.44
C THR A 19 0.79 0.77 -12.43
N THR A 20 1.05 0.12 -11.30
CA THR A 20 0.73 -1.29 -11.04
C THR A 20 -0.41 -1.37 -10.05
N ALA A 21 -1.46 -2.09 -10.42
CA ALA A 21 -2.58 -2.43 -9.55
C ALA A 21 -2.33 -3.77 -8.85
N ILE A 22 -2.59 -3.85 -7.55
CA ILE A 22 -2.56 -5.07 -6.74
C ILE A 22 -3.81 -5.15 -5.87
N ALA A 23 -4.23 -6.35 -5.48
CA ALA A 23 -5.23 -6.49 -4.44
C ALA A 23 -4.68 -5.96 -3.11
N ALA A 24 -5.51 -5.27 -2.31
CA ALA A 24 -5.07 -4.71 -1.03
C ALA A 24 -4.47 -5.78 -0.10
N ASN A 25 -5.04 -6.99 -0.12
CA ASN A 25 -4.59 -8.13 0.68
C ASN A 25 -3.24 -8.73 0.22
N ASP A 26 -2.73 -8.34 -0.95
CA ASP A 26 -1.43 -8.81 -1.45
C ASP A 26 -0.27 -7.89 -1.05
N LEU A 27 -0.54 -6.63 -0.71
CA LEU A 27 0.50 -5.71 -0.25
C LEU A 27 1.24 -6.24 1.00
N PRO A 28 0.57 -6.74 2.06
CA PRO A 28 1.28 -7.31 3.21
C PRO A 28 2.09 -8.56 2.87
N LYS A 29 1.65 -9.35 1.89
CA LYS A 29 2.39 -10.54 1.42
C LYS A 29 3.68 -10.11 0.72
N PHE A 30 3.58 -9.12 -0.18
CA PHE A 30 4.72 -8.54 -0.87
C PHE A 30 5.76 -7.96 0.10
N LEU A 31 5.33 -7.16 1.08
CA LEU A 31 6.22 -6.57 2.07
C LEU A 31 6.98 -7.63 2.88
N ARG A 32 6.29 -8.68 3.34
CA ARG A 32 6.91 -9.81 4.06
C ARG A 32 7.89 -10.59 3.20
N ALA A 33 7.58 -10.80 1.92
CA ALA A 33 8.50 -11.44 0.97
C ALA A 33 9.79 -10.61 0.77
N CYS A 34 9.71 -9.28 0.90
CA CYS A 34 10.88 -8.39 0.93
C CYS A 34 11.60 -8.36 2.29
N GLY A 35 11.14 -9.10 3.31
CA GLY A 35 11.70 -9.10 4.66
C GLY A 35 11.23 -7.95 5.55
N HIS A 36 10.13 -7.27 5.20
CA HIS A 36 9.55 -6.18 5.97
C HIS A 36 8.21 -6.59 6.60
N GLU A 37 8.10 -6.57 7.93
CA GLU A 37 6.82 -6.78 8.62
C GLU A 37 6.01 -5.46 8.66
N PRO A 38 4.83 -5.38 8.02
CA PRO A 38 4.07 -4.14 7.94
C PRO A 38 3.29 -3.84 9.23
N LEU A 39 3.33 -2.58 9.68
CA LEU A 39 2.43 -2.06 10.71
C LEU A 39 1.20 -1.40 10.06
N ILE A 40 0.02 -1.96 10.32
CA ILE A 40 -1.25 -1.35 9.88
C ILE A 40 -1.76 -0.44 11.00
N ALA A 41 -1.80 0.86 10.74
CA ALA A 41 -2.22 1.86 11.72
C ALA A 41 -3.09 2.94 11.11
N LYS A 42 -3.96 3.53 11.93
CA LYS A 42 -4.65 4.78 11.60
C LYS A 42 -3.66 5.93 11.77
N ILE A 43 -3.42 6.69 10.71
CA ILE A 43 -2.54 7.87 10.72
C ILE A 43 -3.42 9.11 10.90
N PRO A 44 -3.02 10.10 11.73
CA PRO A 44 -3.76 11.35 11.86
C PRO A 44 -3.80 12.10 10.52
N GLU A 45 -4.85 12.88 10.32
CA GLU A 45 -4.94 13.78 9.17
C GLU A 45 -3.86 14.85 9.29
N ARG A 46 -3.27 15.24 8.15
CA ARG A 46 -2.31 16.32 8.09
C ARG A 46 -3.03 17.62 8.47
N GLN A 47 -2.58 18.27 9.55
CA GLN A 47 -3.03 19.61 9.88
C GLN A 47 -2.42 20.61 8.87
N ALA A 48 -3.25 21.50 8.33
CA ALA A 48 -2.86 22.51 7.36
C ALA A 48 -2.04 23.64 7.98
#